data_AF-A0A6J4TPM5-F1
#
_entry.id   AF-A0A6J4TPM5-F1
#
_cell.length_a   1.000
_cell.length_b   1.000
_cell.length_c   1.000
_cell.angle_alpha   90.00
_cell.angle_beta   90.00
_cell.angle_gamma   90.00
#
_symmetry.space_group_name_H-M   'P 1'
#
loop_
_entity.id
_entity.type
_entity.pdbx_description
1 polymer ?
#
loop_
_entity_poly.entity_id
_entity_poly.type
_entity_poly.pdbx_seq_one_letter_code
_entity_poly.pdbx_strand_id
1 'polypeptide(L)'
;MRLPHEPLPAPARLAPLAVAGCAAFGVLVFAALARLAPETRRGQLLPFFESYEVAEVRLLGGTVYVDTSSGMADLVTVGALSAVALALALCAALLRRRGAAHASTFAIAAAGAAFLAADDLLAAHETLGHNLGFLAALPAIDHPDDVIVGLYGLAVVAFAWRHRALAAGTPCAPFALCAIAGGFAVGHDLLPLHLEAAEEGAEVLAGLALLAGVSAIAARRVQSVPPAG
;
A
#
# COMPACT_ATOMS: atom_id res chain seq x y z
N MET A 1 -18.60 1.81 -41.03
CA MET A 1 -17.37 1.06 -41.41
C MET A 1 -16.64 0.73 -40.12
N ARG A 2 -16.72 -0.51 -39.61
CA ARG A 2 -15.98 -0.93 -38.41
C ARG A 2 -14.59 -1.36 -38.84
N LEU A 3 -13.55 -0.72 -38.31
CA LEU A 3 -12.17 -1.20 -38.51
C LEU A 3 -12.03 -2.56 -37.83
N PRO A 4 -11.42 -3.56 -38.47
CA PRO A 4 -11.13 -4.83 -37.83
C PRO A 4 -10.21 -4.59 -36.63
N HIS A 5 -10.66 -4.99 -35.44
CA HIS A 5 -9.82 -5.01 -34.25
C HIS A 5 -8.78 -6.12 -34.45
N GLU A 6 -7.57 -5.77 -34.85
CA GLU A 6 -6.45 -6.70 -34.76
C GLU A 6 -6.24 -7.07 -33.29
N PRO A 7 -6.27 -8.38 -32.94
CA PRO A 7 -6.02 -8.81 -31.59
C PRO A 7 -4.59 -8.42 -31.19
N LEU A 8 -4.46 -7.65 -30.10
CA LEU A 8 -3.15 -7.30 -29.55
C LEU A 8 -2.27 -8.55 -29.37
N PRO A 9 -0.99 -8.49 -29.73
CA PRO A 9 -0.08 -9.63 -29.70
C PRO A 9 0.02 -10.22 -28.28
N ALA A 10 0.12 -11.54 -28.18
CA ALA A 10 0.18 -12.30 -26.92
C ALA A 10 1.09 -11.71 -25.80
N PRO A 11 2.31 -11.19 -26.06
CA PRO A 11 3.15 -10.58 -25.01
C PRO A 11 2.50 -9.36 -24.36
N ALA A 12 1.67 -8.62 -25.09
CA ALA A 12 0.96 -7.47 -24.53
C ALA A 12 -0.06 -7.89 -23.45
N ARG A 13 -0.46 -9.17 -23.36
CA ARG A 13 -1.52 -9.71 -22.46
C ARG A 13 -1.02 -10.15 -21.07
N LEU A 14 0.28 -10.39 -20.90
CA LEU A 14 0.87 -10.80 -19.61
C LEU A 14 1.58 -9.66 -18.85
N ALA A 15 1.87 -8.54 -19.51
CA ALA A 15 2.66 -7.45 -18.94
C ALA A 15 2.23 -6.93 -17.55
N PRO A 16 0.95 -6.67 -17.21
CA PRO A 16 0.56 -6.15 -15.91
C PRO A 16 0.55 -7.20 -14.80
N LEU A 17 0.30 -8.48 -15.12
CA LEU A 17 0.47 -9.58 -14.15
C LEU A 17 1.94 -9.79 -13.83
N ALA A 18 2.78 -9.75 -14.87
CA ALA A 18 4.23 -9.81 -14.72
C ALA A 18 4.73 -8.59 -13.94
N VAL A 19 4.26 -7.37 -14.24
CA VAL A 19 4.66 -6.15 -13.54
C VAL A 19 4.21 -6.16 -12.08
N ALA A 20 2.96 -6.52 -11.78
CA ALA A 20 2.48 -6.57 -10.40
C ALA A 20 3.11 -7.72 -9.60
N GLY A 21 3.29 -8.90 -10.23
CA GLY A 21 4.00 -10.02 -9.62
C GLY A 21 5.48 -9.71 -9.39
N CYS A 22 6.15 -9.04 -10.33
CA CYS A 22 7.52 -8.57 -10.18
C CYS A 22 7.64 -7.45 -9.16
N ALA A 23 6.64 -6.58 -9.02
CA ALA A 23 6.61 -5.55 -7.99
C ALA A 23 6.47 -6.19 -6.60
N ALA A 24 5.47 -7.03 -6.38
CA ALA A 24 5.29 -7.73 -5.11
C ALA A 24 6.50 -8.62 -4.75
N PHE A 25 7.02 -9.37 -5.72
CA PHE A 25 8.23 -10.16 -5.53
C PHE A 25 9.45 -9.28 -5.29
N GLY A 26 9.58 -8.16 -6.00
CA GLY A 26 10.66 -7.19 -5.82
C GLY A 26 10.66 -6.57 -4.43
N VAL A 27 9.48 -6.28 -3.87
CA VAL A 27 9.31 -5.79 -2.49
C VAL A 27 9.74 -6.84 -1.49
N LEU A 28 9.29 -8.08 -1.64
CA LEU A 28 9.68 -9.19 -0.76
C LEU A 28 11.18 -9.48 -0.83
N VAL A 29 11.76 -9.47 -2.04
CA VAL A 29 13.20 -9.66 -2.24
C VAL A 29 13.99 -8.49 -1.65
N PHE A 30 13.56 -7.25 -1.88
CA PHE A 30 14.24 -6.07 -1.34
C PHE A 30 14.22 -6.08 0.19
N ALA A 31 13.07 -6.40 0.81
CA ALA A 31 12.97 -6.50 2.26
C ALA A 31 13.81 -7.66 2.83
N ALA A 32 13.81 -8.81 2.15
CA ALA A 32 14.70 -9.91 2.53
C ALA A 32 16.18 -9.50 2.42
N LEU A 33 16.56 -8.80 1.35
CA LEU A 33 17.92 -8.29 1.18
C LEU A 33 18.29 -7.22 2.21
N ALA A 34 17.36 -6.33 2.56
CA ALA A 34 17.56 -5.30 3.57
C ALA A 34 17.79 -5.93 4.95
N ARG A 35 17.03 -6.97 5.31
CA ARG A 35 17.20 -7.71 6.57
C ARG A 35 18.45 -8.60 6.61
N LEU A 36 18.98 -8.98 5.45
CA LEU A 36 20.22 -9.75 5.34
C LEU A 36 21.46 -8.86 5.15
N ALA A 37 21.27 -7.57 4.89
CA ALA A 37 22.36 -6.64 4.68
C ALA A 37 23.12 -6.43 6.00
N PRO A 38 24.46 -6.31 5.96
CA PRO A 38 25.24 -6.09 7.17
C PRO A 38 24.86 -4.74 7.78
N GLU A 39 24.43 -4.78 9.05
CA GLU A 39 24.19 -3.60 9.87
C GLU A 39 25.48 -2.80 9.99
N THR A 40 25.42 -1.51 9.67
CA THR A 40 26.54 -0.59 9.84
C THR A 40 26.49 0.13 11.17
N ARG A 41 25.28 0.47 11.64
CA ARG A 41 24.97 1.04 12.96
C ARG A 41 23.58 0.63 13.39
N ARG A 42 23.34 0.62 14.71
CA ARG A 42 22.05 0.35 15.32
C ARG A 42 21.84 1.26 16.52
N GLY A 43 20.61 1.72 16.72
CA GLY A 43 20.18 2.48 17.89
C GLY A 43 19.17 3.57 17.51
N GLN A 44 19.02 4.56 18.39
CA GLN A 44 18.25 5.78 18.11
C GLN A 44 19.06 6.70 17.17
N LEU A 45 19.08 6.35 15.89
CA LEU A 45 19.81 7.11 14.87
C LEU A 45 19.00 8.28 14.32
N LEU A 46 17.68 8.28 14.56
CA LEU A 46 16.76 9.32 14.09
C LEU A 46 16.32 10.18 15.28
N PRO A 47 16.63 11.49 15.30
CA PRO A 47 16.44 12.35 16.47
C PRO A 47 14.98 12.68 16.78
N PHE A 48 14.05 12.37 15.88
CA PHE A 48 12.62 12.64 16.04
C PHE A 48 11.86 11.43 16.58
N PHE A 49 12.52 10.26 16.71
CA PHE A 49 11.86 9.01 17.04
C PHE A 49 12.48 8.44 18.34
N GLU A 50 12.06 8.98 19.49
CA GLU A 50 12.64 8.60 20.80
C GLU A 50 12.34 7.14 21.20
N SER A 51 11.36 6.49 20.57
CA SER A 51 10.97 5.10 20.84
C SER A 51 11.50 4.07 19.83
N TYR A 52 12.06 4.50 18.70
CA TYR A 52 12.38 3.59 17.59
C TYR A 52 13.88 3.23 17.55
N GLU A 53 14.17 1.94 17.55
CA GLU A 53 15.51 1.45 17.18
C GLU A 53 15.53 1.15 15.69
N VAL A 54 16.35 1.90 14.95
CA VAL A 54 16.61 1.63 13.55
C VAL A 54 17.99 1.01 13.36
N ALA A 55 18.08 0.09 12.39
CA ALA A 55 19.34 -0.39 11.84
C ALA A 55 19.69 0.38 10.57
N GLU A 56 20.87 0.99 10.55
CA GLU A 56 21.45 1.57 9.34
C GLU A 56 22.10 0.46 8.52
N VAL A 57 21.53 0.16 7.36
CA VAL A 57 22.05 -0.85 6.42
C VAL A 57 22.53 -0.20 5.13
N ARG A 58 23.64 -0.71 4.59
CA ARG A 58 24.11 -0.31 3.25
C ARG A 58 23.56 -1.26 2.21
N LEU A 59 22.67 -0.74 1.36
CA LEU A 59 22.03 -1.51 0.30
C LEU A 59 22.22 -0.80 -1.03
N LEU A 60 22.75 -1.52 -2.03
CA LEU A 60 22.99 -1.01 -3.39
C LEU A 60 23.80 0.31 -3.45
N GLY A 61 24.69 0.53 -2.47
CA GLY A 61 25.52 1.73 -2.39
C GLY A 61 24.86 2.93 -1.70
N GLY A 62 23.59 2.84 -1.31
CA GLY A 62 22.87 3.80 -0.48
C GLY A 62 22.79 3.38 0.99
N THR A 63 22.50 4.34 1.86
CA THR A 63 22.11 4.09 3.26
C THR A 63 20.60 3.96 3.32
N VAL A 64 20.11 2.90 3.95
CA VAL A 64 18.70 2.65 4.24
C VAL A 64 18.56 2.42 5.74
N TYR A 65 17.52 2.97 6.34
CA TYR A 65 17.16 2.69 7.73
C TYR A 65 16.08 1.63 7.73
N VAL A 66 16.30 0.55 8.45
CA VAL A 66 15.34 -0.52 8.63
C VAL A 66 14.90 -0.47 10.08
N ASP A 67 13.60 -0.29 10.30
CA ASP A 67 13.03 -0.42 11.62
C ASP A 67 13.30 -1.84 12.17
N THR A 68 13.89 -1.91 13.36
CA THR A 68 14.16 -3.18 14.06
C THR A 68 13.13 -3.51 15.12
N SER A 69 12.21 -2.58 15.37
CA SER A 69 11.10 -2.71 16.32
C SER A 69 9.88 -3.39 15.71
N SER A 70 9.85 -3.63 14.39
CA SER A 70 8.61 -3.98 13.70
C SER A 70 7.89 -5.16 14.35
N GLY A 71 6.68 -4.87 14.82
CA GLY A 71 5.84 -5.79 15.55
C GLY A 71 5.20 -6.85 14.64
N MET A 72 4.45 -7.76 15.26
CA MET A 72 3.59 -8.67 14.49
C MET A 72 2.49 -7.90 13.74
N ALA A 73 2.05 -6.75 14.27
CA ALA A 73 1.04 -5.90 13.67
C ALA A 73 1.47 -5.42 12.27
N ASP A 74 2.67 -4.84 12.15
CA ASP A 74 3.23 -4.33 10.89
C ASP A 74 3.34 -5.45 9.85
N LEU A 75 3.84 -6.62 10.25
CA LEU A 75 3.91 -7.78 9.35
C LEU A 75 2.53 -8.21 8.83
N VAL A 76 1.50 -8.10 9.66
CA VAL A 76 0.11 -8.38 9.26
C VAL A 76 -0.42 -7.29 8.33
N THR A 77 -0.13 -6.01 8.60
CA THR A 77 -0.50 -4.87 7.75
C THR A 77 0.16 -4.96 6.37
N VAL A 78 1.48 -5.15 6.30
CA VAL A 78 2.25 -5.44 5.08
C VAL A 78 1.65 -6.64 4.33
N GLY A 79 1.34 -7.72 5.05
CA GLY A 79 0.72 -8.92 4.48
C GLY A 79 -0.66 -8.64 3.87
N ALA A 80 -1.49 -7.86 4.55
CA ALA A 80 -2.81 -7.46 4.08
C ALA A 80 -2.72 -6.56 2.84
N LEU A 81 -1.84 -5.55 2.85
CA LEU A 81 -1.60 -4.66 1.70
C LEU A 81 -1.04 -5.43 0.49
N SER A 82 -0.15 -6.39 0.71
CA SER A 82 0.36 -7.28 -0.33
C SER A 82 -0.74 -8.14 -0.94
N ALA A 83 -1.65 -8.67 -0.10
CA ALA A 83 -2.80 -9.43 -0.57
C ALA A 83 -3.79 -8.55 -1.36
N VAL A 84 -4.01 -7.30 -0.94
CA VAL A 84 -4.79 -6.28 -1.68
C VAL A 84 -4.18 -6.06 -3.06
N ALA A 85 -2.87 -5.83 -3.13
CA ALA A 85 -2.14 -5.63 -4.37
C ALA A 85 -2.31 -6.82 -5.33
N LEU A 86 -2.16 -8.05 -4.83
CA LEU A 86 -2.35 -9.26 -5.60
C LEU A 86 -3.78 -9.40 -6.12
N ALA A 87 -4.79 -9.18 -5.27
CA ALA A 87 -6.19 -9.26 -5.65
C ALA A 87 -6.54 -8.26 -6.78
N LEU A 88 -6.05 -7.02 -6.67
CA LEU A 88 -6.21 -5.98 -7.69
C LEU A 88 -5.52 -6.35 -9.00
N ALA A 89 -4.29 -6.89 -8.94
CA ALA A 89 -3.54 -7.32 -10.12
C ALA A 89 -4.23 -8.46 -10.88
N LEU A 90 -4.71 -9.47 -10.14
CA LEU A 90 -5.48 -10.58 -10.70
C LEU A 90 -6.76 -10.05 -11.37
N CYS A 91 -7.49 -9.16 -10.70
CA CYS A 91 -8.68 -8.51 -11.25
C CYS A 91 -8.36 -7.75 -12.54
N ALA A 92 -7.31 -6.92 -12.53
CA ALA A 92 -6.85 -6.14 -13.68
C ALA A 92 -6.59 -7.05 -14.89
N ALA A 93 -5.91 -8.16 -14.68
CA ALA A 93 -5.59 -9.08 -15.77
C ALA A 93 -6.80 -9.83 -16.30
N LEU A 94 -7.70 -10.29 -15.42
CA LEU A 94 -8.95 -10.92 -15.84
C LEU A 94 -9.82 -9.94 -16.64
N LEU A 95 -9.97 -8.72 -16.16
CA LEU A 95 -10.70 -7.66 -16.86
C LEU A 95 -10.06 -7.32 -18.21
N ARG A 96 -8.72 -7.28 -18.28
CA ARG A 96 -8.02 -7.01 -19.53
C ARG A 96 -8.21 -8.10 -20.57
N ARG A 97 -8.18 -9.37 -20.15
CA ARG A 97 -8.48 -10.51 -21.02
C ARG A 97 -9.90 -10.45 -21.61
N ARG A 98 -10.82 -9.79 -20.91
CA ARG A 98 -12.21 -9.57 -21.35
C ARG A 98 -12.42 -8.23 -22.07
N GLY A 99 -11.35 -7.48 -22.37
CA GLY A 99 -11.44 -6.19 -23.07
C GLY A 99 -12.11 -5.08 -22.26
N ALA A 100 -12.18 -5.20 -20.92
CA ALA A 100 -12.85 -4.22 -20.08
C ALA A 100 -12.00 -2.96 -19.89
N ALA A 101 -12.61 -1.78 -20.10
CA ALA A 101 -11.94 -0.48 -20.02
C ALA A 101 -11.31 -0.19 -18.64
N HIS A 102 -11.86 -0.75 -17.56
CA HIS A 102 -11.39 -0.49 -16.19
C HIS A 102 -10.17 -1.31 -15.77
N ALA A 103 -9.66 -2.21 -16.62
CA ALA A 103 -8.50 -3.03 -16.29
C ALA A 103 -7.27 -2.21 -15.87
N SER A 104 -7.01 -1.07 -16.54
CA SER A 104 -5.89 -0.18 -16.19
C SER A 104 -6.05 0.45 -14.81
N THR A 105 -7.28 0.82 -14.43
CA THR A 105 -7.57 1.37 -13.09
C THR A 105 -7.21 0.37 -11.99
N PHE A 106 -7.59 -0.91 -12.15
CA PHE A 106 -7.21 -1.96 -11.20
C PHE A 106 -5.70 -2.20 -11.17
N ALA A 107 -5.00 -2.10 -12.30
CA ALA A 107 -3.54 -2.23 -12.34
C ALA A 107 -2.82 -1.08 -11.61
N ILE A 108 -3.31 0.15 -11.76
CA ILE A 108 -2.79 1.33 -11.03
C ILE A 108 -3.03 1.15 -9.52
N ALA A 109 -4.23 0.73 -9.12
CA ALA A 109 -4.55 0.47 -7.73
C ALA A 109 -3.67 -0.64 -7.14
N ALA A 110 -3.40 -1.71 -7.91
CA ALA A 110 -2.49 -2.78 -7.50
C ALA A 110 -1.07 -2.27 -7.26
N ALA A 111 -0.55 -1.43 -8.15
CA ALA A 111 0.77 -0.81 -7.99
C ALA A 111 0.82 0.10 -6.75
N GLY A 112 -0.23 0.89 -6.51
CA GLY A 112 -0.33 1.71 -5.30
C GLY A 112 -0.35 0.89 -4.01
N ALA A 113 -1.12 -0.20 -3.96
CA ALA A 113 -1.15 -1.09 -2.79
C ALA A 113 0.19 -1.81 -2.56
N ALA A 114 0.87 -2.22 -3.64
CA ALA A 114 2.21 -2.81 -3.53
C ALA A 114 3.24 -1.79 -3.05
N PHE A 115 3.13 -0.53 -3.49
CA PHE A 115 3.97 0.56 -3.00
C PHE A 115 3.75 0.79 -1.50
N LEU A 116 2.49 0.87 -1.03
CA LEU A 116 2.20 1.03 0.40
C LEU A 116 2.76 -0.13 1.23
N ALA A 117 2.59 -1.38 0.78
CA ALA A 117 3.17 -2.54 1.47
C ALA A 117 4.71 -2.48 1.56
N ALA A 118 5.36 -1.93 0.51
CA ALA A 118 6.80 -1.78 0.48
C ALA A 118 7.28 -0.66 1.40
N ASP A 119 6.56 0.46 1.36
CA ASP A 119 6.85 1.64 2.16
C ASP A 119 6.74 1.32 3.66
N ASP A 120 5.68 0.61 4.06
CA ASP A 120 5.45 0.09 5.42
C ASP A 120 6.57 -0.88 5.86
N LEU A 121 6.95 -1.81 4.98
CA LEU A 121 8.00 -2.80 5.27
C LEU A 121 9.42 -2.20 5.37
N LEU A 122 9.64 -1.05 4.75
CA LEU A 122 10.95 -0.43 4.60
C LEU A 122 11.07 0.91 5.31
N ALA A 123 10.01 1.36 5.99
CA ALA A 123 9.94 2.67 6.61
C ALA A 123 10.38 3.79 5.64
N ALA A 124 9.97 3.70 4.37
CA ALA A 124 10.44 4.63 3.35
C ALA A 124 9.90 6.06 3.61
N HIS A 125 8.67 6.18 4.12
CA HIS A 125 8.10 7.45 4.55
C HIS A 125 8.87 8.06 5.73
N GLU A 126 9.32 7.27 6.71
CA GLU A 126 10.17 7.75 7.81
C GLU A 126 11.51 8.28 7.28
N THR A 127 12.14 7.55 6.37
CA THR A 127 13.41 7.97 5.75
C THR A 127 13.22 9.29 5.00
N LEU A 128 12.12 9.45 4.25
CA LEU A 128 11.79 10.70 3.56
C LEU A 128 11.51 11.83 4.55
N GLY A 129 10.71 11.57 5.59
CA GLY A 129 10.40 12.52 6.64
C GLY A 129 11.65 13.05 7.34
N HIS A 130 12.57 12.15 7.70
CA HIS A 130 13.85 12.50 8.30
C HIS A 130 14.66 13.49 7.44
N ASN A 131 14.72 13.25 6.13
CA ASN A 131 15.41 14.14 5.19
C ASN A 131 14.67 15.47 4.97
N LEU A 132 13.38 15.51 5.30
CA LEU A 132 12.51 16.68 5.19
C LEU A 132 12.13 17.22 6.58
N GLY A 133 13.06 17.22 7.54
CA GLY A 133 12.79 17.60 8.93
C GLY A 133 12.18 18.99 9.15
N PHE A 134 12.20 19.88 8.15
CA PHE A 134 11.45 21.15 8.21
C PHE A 134 9.92 20.95 8.28
N LEU A 135 9.41 19.78 7.91
CA LEU A 135 7.99 19.43 7.98
C LEU A 135 7.48 19.33 9.42
N ALA A 136 8.33 18.99 10.39
CA ALA A 136 7.98 19.01 11.82
C ALA A 136 7.62 20.41 12.35
N ALA A 137 7.91 21.48 11.61
CA ALA A 137 7.52 22.83 12.01
C ALA A 137 6.05 23.18 11.67
N LEU A 138 5.32 22.29 11.00
CA LEU A 138 3.93 22.50 10.62
C LEU A 138 2.99 22.31 11.83
N PRO A 139 1.89 23.09 11.93
CA PRO A 139 0.94 22.93 13.02
C PRO A 139 0.25 21.57 12.96
N ALA A 140 0.12 20.91 14.11
CA ALA A 140 -0.50 19.60 14.29
C ALA A 140 0.22 18.42 13.59
N ILE A 141 1.50 18.61 13.24
CA ILE A 141 2.39 17.55 12.78
C ILE A 141 3.35 17.24 13.93
N ASP A 142 3.38 15.98 14.37
CA ASP A 142 4.29 15.53 15.43
C ASP A 142 5.62 15.09 14.81
N HIS A 143 5.54 14.31 13.72
CA HIS A 143 6.69 13.80 12.98
C HIS A 143 6.67 14.25 11.50
N PRO A 144 7.82 14.54 10.88
CA PRO A 144 7.89 14.98 9.48
C PRO A 144 7.20 14.05 8.47
N ASP A 145 7.20 12.76 8.77
CA ASP A 145 6.64 11.67 7.98
C ASP A 145 5.11 11.58 8.06
N ASP A 146 4.46 12.11 9.09
CA ASP A 146 2.98 12.27 9.16
C ASP A 146 2.45 13.00 7.91
N VAL A 147 3.21 13.99 7.44
CA VAL A 147 2.88 14.75 6.22
C VAL A 147 2.96 13.85 4.99
N ILE A 148 3.97 12.97 4.92
CA ILE A 148 4.17 12.05 3.80
C ILE A 148 3.04 11.03 3.76
N VAL A 149 2.71 10.41 4.89
CA VAL A 149 1.59 9.48 5.04
C VAL A 149 0.26 10.19 4.73
N GLY A 150 0.08 11.42 5.20
CA GLY A 150 -1.08 12.24 4.88
C GLY A 150 -1.25 12.51 3.37
N LEU A 151 -0.15 12.75 2.65
CA LEU A 151 -0.15 12.89 1.20
C LEU A 151 -0.51 11.58 0.49
N TYR A 152 -0.03 10.43 0.98
CA TYR A 152 -0.45 9.11 0.49
C TYR A 152 -1.95 8.91 0.67
N GLY A 153 -2.48 9.19 1.87
CA GLY A 153 -3.89 9.12 2.19
C GLY A 153 -4.73 10.01 1.26
N LEU A 154 -4.30 11.25 1.02
CA LEU A 154 -4.99 12.17 0.11
C LEU A 154 -5.02 11.63 -1.34
N ALA A 155 -3.92 11.07 -1.82
CA ALA A 155 -3.86 10.45 -3.14
C ALA A 155 -4.82 9.25 -3.26
N VAL A 156 -4.87 8.40 -2.23
CA VAL A 156 -5.79 7.25 -2.15
C VAL A 156 -7.25 7.72 -2.14
N VAL A 157 -7.59 8.72 -1.33
CA VAL A 157 -8.94 9.29 -1.26
C VAL A 157 -9.35 9.90 -2.60
N ALA A 158 -8.47 10.68 -3.24
CA ALA A 158 -8.73 11.27 -4.54
C ALA A 158 -8.96 10.20 -5.62
N PHE A 159 -8.15 9.13 -5.62
CA PHE A 159 -8.30 8.00 -6.52
C PHE A 159 -9.63 7.26 -6.28
N ALA A 160 -9.95 6.93 -5.03
CA ALA A 160 -11.18 6.26 -4.65
C ALA A 160 -12.41 7.11 -5.01
N TRP A 161 -12.37 8.41 -4.78
CA TRP A 161 -13.44 9.34 -5.13
C TRP A 161 -13.68 9.41 -6.64
N ARG A 162 -12.60 9.54 -7.43
CA ARG A 162 -12.66 9.58 -8.90
C ARG A 162 -13.22 8.28 -9.48
N HIS A 163 -12.93 7.14 -8.84
CA HIS A 163 -13.32 5.82 -9.31
C HIS A 163 -14.45 5.17 -8.50
N ARG A 164 -15.17 5.92 -7.66
CA ARG A 164 -16.22 5.42 -6.76
C ARG A 164 -17.33 4.61 -7.45
N ALA A 165 -17.58 4.89 -8.74
CA ALA A 165 -18.52 4.12 -9.54
C ALA A 165 -18.14 2.62 -9.64
N LEU A 166 -16.86 2.28 -9.47
CA LEU A 166 -16.37 0.89 -9.42
C LEU A 166 -16.84 0.14 -8.16
N ALA A 167 -17.18 0.85 -7.08
CA ALA A 167 -17.75 0.27 -5.86
C ALA A 167 -19.29 0.22 -5.87
N ALA A 168 -19.96 0.78 -6.87
CA ALA A 168 -21.42 0.89 -6.87
C ALA A 168 -22.09 -0.49 -6.82
N GLY A 169 -22.75 -0.85 -5.71
CA GLY A 169 -23.43 -2.14 -5.50
C GLY A 169 -22.54 -3.24 -4.91
N THR A 170 -21.39 -2.90 -4.32
CA THR A 170 -20.67 -3.76 -3.36
C THR A 170 -21.05 -3.40 -1.93
N PRO A 171 -20.91 -4.34 -0.96
CA PRO A 171 -21.10 -4.03 0.45
C PRO A 171 -20.19 -2.87 0.90
N CYS A 172 -20.77 -1.85 1.54
CA CYS A 172 -20.00 -0.70 2.05
C CYS A 172 -19.36 -0.96 3.41
N ALA A 173 -19.83 -1.97 4.16
CA ALA A 173 -19.40 -2.22 5.54
C ALA A 173 -17.88 -2.40 5.70
N PRO A 174 -17.15 -3.14 4.82
CA PRO A 174 -15.70 -3.24 4.94
C PRO A 174 -14.97 -1.90 4.70
N PHE A 175 -15.48 -1.06 3.80
CA PHE A 175 -14.90 0.26 3.56
C PHE A 175 -15.17 1.23 4.71
N ALA A 176 -16.37 1.16 5.31
CA ALA A 176 -16.68 1.93 6.50
C ALA A 176 -15.79 1.51 7.67
N LEU A 177 -15.59 0.19 7.87
CA LEU A 177 -14.69 -0.32 8.91
C LEU A 177 -13.24 0.09 8.66
N CYS A 178 -12.76 -0.01 7.42
CA CYS A 178 -11.43 0.48 7.03
C CYS A 178 -11.26 1.98 7.30
N ALA A 179 -12.25 2.80 6.93
CA ALA A 179 -12.20 4.24 7.15
C ALA A 179 -12.24 4.60 8.65
N ILE A 180 -13.04 3.89 9.45
CA ILE A 180 -13.13 4.11 10.90
C ILE A 180 -11.83 3.66 11.58
N ALA A 181 -11.35 2.46 11.29
CA ALA A 181 -10.15 1.91 11.92
C ALA A 181 -8.89 2.68 11.49
N GLY A 182 -8.74 2.98 10.20
CA GLY A 182 -7.62 3.80 9.72
C GLY A 182 -7.71 5.25 10.19
N GLY A 183 -8.92 5.82 10.28
CA GLY A 183 -9.13 7.14 10.87
C GLY A 183 -8.85 7.18 12.37
N PHE A 184 -9.05 6.07 13.07
CA PHE A 184 -8.66 5.93 14.48
C PHE A 184 -7.14 5.85 14.63
N ALA A 185 -6.43 5.07 13.81
CA ALA A 185 -4.97 4.99 13.83
C ALA A 185 -4.34 6.37 13.58
N VAL A 186 -4.69 7.02 12.47
CA VAL A 186 -4.21 8.39 12.16
C VAL A 186 -4.65 9.41 13.22
N GLY A 187 -5.85 9.23 13.78
CA GLY A 187 -6.38 10.12 14.81
C GLY A 187 -5.66 9.98 16.16
N HIS A 188 -5.08 8.82 16.43
CA HIS A 188 -4.24 8.58 17.61
C HIS A 188 -2.91 9.32 17.47
N ASP A 189 -2.26 9.30 16.30
CA ASP A 189 -1.04 10.11 16.09
C ASP A 189 -1.27 11.61 16.33
N LEU A 190 -2.47 12.09 15.97
CA LEU A 190 -2.84 13.50 16.13
C LEU A 190 -3.32 13.86 17.54
N LEU A 191 -3.70 12.88 18.36
CA LEU A 191 -4.25 13.07 19.69
C LEU A 191 -3.39 12.27 20.66
N PRO A 192 -2.62 12.87 21.59
CA PRO A 192 -1.66 12.17 22.45
C PRO A 192 -2.35 11.22 23.45
N LEU A 193 -2.88 10.12 22.91
CA LEU A 193 -3.67 9.10 23.54
C LEU A 193 -2.72 7.92 23.64
N HIS A 194 -2.08 7.70 24.79
CA HIS A 194 -1.12 6.62 24.99
C HIS A 194 -1.76 5.22 24.87
N LEU A 195 -2.14 4.81 23.66
CA LEU A 195 -2.97 3.63 23.34
C LEU A 195 -2.34 2.80 22.20
N GLU A 196 -1.02 2.61 22.23
CA GLU A 196 -0.21 1.89 21.21
C GLU A 196 -0.86 0.56 20.76
N ALA A 197 -1.27 -0.30 21.71
CA ALA A 197 -1.91 -1.58 21.36
C ALA A 197 -3.26 -1.44 20.63
N ALA A 198 -3.99 -0.34 20.85
CA ALA A 198 -5.25 -0.10 20.16
C ALA A 198 -5.03 0.45 18.74
N GLU A 199 -3.98 1.24 18.55
CA GLU A 199 -3.51 1.75 17.27
C GLU A 199 -3.08 0.59 16.36
N GLU A 200 -2.13 -0.23 16.79
CA GLU A 200 -1.68 -1.44 16.08
C GLU A 200 -2.87 -2.34 15.68
N GLY A 201 -3.80 -2.54 16.63
CA GLY A 201 -5.01 -3.33 16.39
C GLY A 201 -5.94 -2.70 15.34
N ALA A 202 -6.02 -1.37 15.31
CA ALA A 202 -6.82 -0.64 14.35
C ALA A 202 -6.20 -0.66 12.95
N GLU A 203 -4.87 -0.59 12.82
CA GLU A 203 -4.17 -0.74 11.54
C GLU A 203 -4.40 -2.12 10.92
N VAL A 204 -4.21 -3.18 11.71
CA VAL A 204 -4.48 -4.55 11.28
C VAL A 204 -5.93 -4.69 10.83
N LEU A 205 -6.87 -4.16 11.61
CA LEU A 205 -8.29 -4.19 11.28
C LEU A 205 -8.58 -3.42 9.98
N ALA A 206 -7.94 -2.26 9.78
CA ALA A 206 -8.07 -1.46 8.56
C ALA A 206 -7.55 -2.22 7.34
N GLY A 207 -6.36 -2.84 7.42
CA GLY A 207 -5.77 -3.65 6.36
C GLY A 207 -6.65 -4.84 5.96
N LEU A 208 -7.18 -5.58 6.94
CA LEU A 208 -8.08 -6.71 6.69
C LEU A 208 -9.43 -6.27 6.09
N ALA A 209 -9.99 -5.17 6.59
CA ALA A 209 -11.22 -4.60 6.08
C ALA A 209 -11.07 -4.09 4.64
N LEU A 210 -9.93 -3.46 4.33
CA LEU A 210 -9.55 -3.05 2.98
C LEU A 210 -9.45 -4.26 2.04
N LEU A 211 -8.77 -5.33 2.46
CA LEU A 211 -8.67 -6.58 1.70
C LEU A 211 -10.03 -7.17 1.38
N ALA A 212 -10.91 -7.25 2.38
CA ALA A 212 -12.28 -7.77 2.19
C ALA A 212 -13.08 -6.90 1.22
N GLY A 213 -13.06 -5.57 1.37
CA GLY A 213 -13.75 -4.64 0.50
C GLY A 213 -13.26 -4.69 -0.95
N VAL A 214 -11.94 -4.65 -1.15
CA VAL A 214 -11.30 -4.71 -2.47
C VAL A 214 -11.60 -6.05 -3.16
N SER A 215 -11.53 -7.16 -2.42
CA SER A 215 -11.85 -8.48 -2.95
C SER A 215 -13.31 -8.56 -3.43
N ALA A 216 -14.24 -7.96 -2.69
CA ALA A 216 -15.64 -7.88 -3.09
C ALA A 216 -15.84 -7.04 -4.37
N ILE A 217 -15.16 -5.91 -4.50
CA ILE A 217 -15.13 -5.11 -5.75
C ILE A 217 -14.58 -5.93 -6.91
N ALA A 218 -13.42 -6.55 -6.71
CA ALA A 218 -12.74 -7.33 -7.74
C ALA A 218 -13.61 -8.48 -8.25
N ALA A 219 -14.18 -9.28 -7.33
CA ALA A 219 -15.05 -10.39 -7.67
C ALA A 219 -16.28 -9.94 -8.49
N ARG A 220 -16.96 -8.89 -8.02
CA ARG A 220 -18.15 -8.36 -8.70
C ARG A 220 -17.83 -7.80 -10.08
N ARG A 221 -16.71 -7.09 -10.24
CA ARG A 221 -16.31 -6.52 -11.53
C ARG A 221 -15.95 -7.58 -12.54
N VAL A 222 -15.23 -8.62 -12.12
CA VAL A 222 -14.97 -9.77 -12.98
C VAL A 222 -16.29 -10.42 -13.39
N GLN A 223 -17.23 -10.68 -12.48
CA GLN A 223 -18.52 -11.29 -12.82
C GLN A 223 -19.39 -10.45 -13.76
N SER A 224 -19.28 -9.11 -13.70
CA SER A 224 -20.08 -8.20 -14.53
C SER A 224 -19.66 -8.15 -16.01
N VAL A 225 -18.49 -8.66 -16.36
CA VAL A 225 -17.98 -8.65 -17.74
C VAL A 225 -18.07 -10.07 -18.31
N PRO A 226 -18.84 -10.34 -19.38
CA PRO A 226 -18.91 -11.67 -19.98
C PRO A 226 -17.54 -12.13 -20.50
N PRO A 227 -17.29 -13.45 -20.60
CA PRO A 227 -16.08 -13.96 -21.22
C PRO A 227 -16.00 -13.49 -22.68
N ALA A 228 -14.78 -13.19 -23.15
CA ALA A 228 -14.55 -12.93 -24.56
C ALA A 228 -14.83 -14.22 -25.34
N GLY A 229 -15.76 -14.16 -26.29
CA GLY A 229 -16.05 -15.24 -27.23
C GLY A 229 -14.97 -15.42 -28.28
#